data_AF-A0A3B3HJI1-F1
#
_entry.id   AF-A0A3B3HJI1-F1
#
_cell.length_a   1.000
_cell.length_b   1.000
_cell.length_c   1.000
_cell.angle_alpha   90.00
_cell.angle_beta   90.00
_cell.angle_gamma   90.00
#
_symmetry.space_group_name_H-M   'P 1'
#
loop_
_entity.id
_entity.type
_entity.pdbx_description
1 polymer ?
#
loop_
_entity_poly.entity_id
_entity_poly.type
_entity_poly.pdbx_seq_one_letter_code
_entity_poly.pdbx_strand_id
1 'polypeptide(L)'
;IDTDIMQTSQKMSNSKRLSVERIYQKKTQLEHILLRPDSYIGSVEPVTQQMWVYDVDVGLNCRDVTFVPGLYKIFDEILVNAADNKQRDKSMSCIKVNIDVENNTISVWNNGKGIPVVEHKVEKVYVPALIFGQLLTSSNYDDEQKKVTGGRNGYGAKLCNIFSTKFTVETACKESRKTFKQTWYDNMGRAGDTNIKAFDGEEFTCITFKPDLKFSYRGKLERIMFCNTAI
;
A
#
# COMPACT_ATOMS: atom_id res chain seq x y z
N ILE A 1 15.97 71.60 -3.89
CA ILE A 1 15.13 70.74 -4.77
C ILE A 1 16.04 69.67 -5.38
N ASP A 2 17.10 69.29 -4.68
CA ASP A 2 17.28 67.95 -4.09
C ASP A 2 16.08 67.38 -3.33
N THR A 3 15.59 66.20 -3.76
CA THR A 3 15.34 65.01 -2.91
C THR A 3 14.71 63.79 -3.64
N ASP A 4 14.33 63.86 -4.92
CA ASP A 4 13.38 62.85 -5.48
C ASP A 4 13.93 61.80 -6.48
N ILE A 5 15.24 61.59 -6.59
CA ILE A 5 15.81 60.57 -7.53
C ILE A 5 16.45 59.36 -6.81
N MET A 6 16.37 59.26 -5.47
CA MET A 6 16.94 58.14 -4.71
C MET A 6 15.91 57.20 -4.05
N GLN A 7 14.75 56.97 -4.68
CA GLN A 7 13.73 56.04 -4.12
C GLN A 7 13.32 54.85 -5.01
N THR A 8 14.07 54.51 -6.06
CA THR A 8 13.72 53.36 -6.94
C THR A 8 14.68 52.18 -6.90
N SER A 9 15.61 52.09 -5.95
CA SER A 9 16.63 51.02 -5.93
C SER A 9 16.71 50.16 -4.66
N GLN A 10 15.73 50.19 -3.76
CA GLN A 10 15.75 49.36 -2.54
C GLN A 10 14.45 48.58 -2.25
N LYS A 11 13.87 47.95 -3.28
CA LYS A 11 12.93 46.82 -3.12
C LYS A 11 13.44 45.54 -3.81
N MET A 12 14.73 45.26 -3.64
CA MET A 12 15.28 43.91 -3.85
C MET A 12 16.08 43.50 -2.62
N SER A 13 15.37 43.11 -1.57
CA SER A 13 15.85 42.11 -0.60
C SER A 13 14.64 41.23 -0.32
N ASN A 14 14.70 39.89 -0.32
CA ASN A 14 15.74 39.09 0.25
C ASN A 14 15.59 37.65 -0.30
N SER A 15 16.16 37.34 -1.47
CA SER A 15 16.36 35.92 -1.84
C SER A 15 17.52 35.41 -0.99
N LYS A 16 17.25 35.07 0.28
CA LYS A 16 18.22 34.43 1.18
C LYS A 16 18.79 33.23 0.43
N ARG A 17 20.07 33.33 0.04
CA ARG A 17 20.83 32.23 -0.55
C ARG A 17 20.66 31.04 0.39
N LEU A 18 19.94 30.01 -0.08
CA LEU A 18 19.66 28.83 0.73
C LEU A 18 20.99 28.24 1.18
N SER A 19 21.07 27.79 2.44
CA SER A 19 22.28 27.11 2.91
C SER A 19 22.50 25.83 2.12
N VAL A 20 23.76 25.37 2.04
CA VAL A 20 24.13 24.15 1.33
C VAL A 20 23.30 22.96 1.83
N GLU A 21 23.06 22.88 3.14
CA GLU A 21 22.28 21.82 3.79
C GLU A 21 20.79 21.88 3.43
N ARG A 22 20.25 23.07 3.12
CA ARG A 22 18.87 23.20 2.62
C ARG A 22 18.74 22.76 1.17
N ILE A 23 19.79 22.93 0.36
CA ILE A 23 19.82 22.57 -1.06
C ILE A 23 20.06 21.06 -1.22
N TYR A 24 21.07 20.51 -0.53
CA TYR A 24 21.48 19.11 -0.64
C TYR A 24 20.99 18.33 0.57
N GLN A 25 19.87 17.63 0.40
CA GLN A 25 19.24 16.86 1.48
C GLN A 25 19.37 15.36 1.21
N LYS A 26 19.72 14.60 2.25
CA LYS A 26 19.59 13.15 2.25
C LYS A 26 18.21 12.77 2.80
N LYS A 27 17.55 11.80 2.16
CA LYS A 27 16.28 11.22 2.62
C LYS A 27 16.47 9.74 2.92
N THR A 28 15.75 9.25 3.91
CA THR A 28 15.55 7.81 4.11
C THR A 28 14.65 7.25 3.00
N GLN A 29 14.63 5.93 2.85
CA GLN A 29 13.79 5.29 1.81
C GLN A 29 12.30 5.56 2.03
N LEU A 30 11.83 5.50 3.29
CA LEU A 30 10.44 5.79 3.64
C LEU A 30 10.07 7.24 3.32
N GLU A 31 10.90 8.21 3.70
CA GLU A 31 10.68 9.63 3.38
C GLU A 31 10.64 9.87 1.87
N HIS A 32 11.51 9.19 1.10
CA HIS A 32 11.53 9.34 -0.34
C HIS A 32 10.26 8.80 -1.00
N ILE A 33 9.73 7.65 -0.54
CA ILE A 33 8.48 7.08 -1.04
C ILE A 33 7.31 8.06 -0.84
N LEU A 34 7.22 8.66 0.35
CA LEU A 34 6.17 9.64 0.65
C LEU A 34 6.36 10.97 -0.09
N LEU A 35 7.61 11.37 -0.35
CA LEU A 35 7.93 12.61 -1.07
C LEU A 35 7.74 12.49 -2.59
N ARG A 36 7.96 11.30 -3.16
CA ARG A 36 7.97 11.03 -4.60
C ARG A 36 7.18 9.76 -4.93
N PRO A 37 5.85 9.74 -4.68
CA PRO A 37 5.02 8.54 -4.82
C PRO A 37 4.92 8.03 -6.27
N ASP A 38 5.07 8.90 -7.27
CA ASP A 38 4.85 8.61 -8.69
C ASP A 38 5.67 7.41 -9.19
N SER A 39 6.92 7.26 -8.76
CA SER A 39 7.80 6.15 -9.16
C SER A 39 7.48 4.82 -8.45
N TYR A 40 6.61 4.83 -7.45
CA TYR A 40 6.28 3.66 -6.63
C TYR A 40 4.85 3.18 -6.87
N ILE A 41 3.87 4.09 -6.76
CA ILE A 41 2.45 3.77 -6.86
C ILE A 41 1.76 4.49 -8.03
N GLY A 42 2.46 5.36 -8.75
CA GLY A 42 1.86 6.26 -9.73
C GLY A 42 1.38 7.56 -9.09
N SER A 43 0.69 8.39 -9.87
CA SER A 43 0.31 9.73 -9.44
C SER A 43 -0.66 9.72 -8.26
N VAL A 44 -0.45 10.67 -7.35
CA VAL A 44 -1.33 10.98 -6.22
C VAL A 44 -2.36 12.07 -6.55
N GLU A 45 -2.28 12.64 -7.75
CA GLU A 45 -3.23 13.61 -8.25
C GLU A 45 -4.38 12.92 -9.01
N PRO A 46 -5.61 13.46 -8.97
CA PRO A 46 -6.72 12.96 -9.75
C PRO A 46 -6.43 13.07 -11.26
N VAL A 47 -6.71 12.00 -11.99
CA VAL A 47 -6.67 11.98 -13.45
C VAL A 47 -8.03 11.54 -13.98
N THR A 48 -8.45 12.16 -15.08
CA THR A 48 -9.63 11.71 -15.83
C THR A 48 -9.17 10.96 -17.06
N GLN A 49 -9.57 9.70 -17.19
CA GLN A 49 -9.29 8.88 -18.35
C GLN A 49 -10.46 7.92 -18.63
N GLN A 50 -10.58 7.51 -19.87
CA GLN A 50 -11.55 6.51 -20.28
C GLN A 50 -11.12 5.13 -19.78
N MET A 51 -11.95 4.48 -18.97
CA MET A 51 -11.68 3.16 -18.40
C MET A 51 -12.87 2.22 -18.52
N TRP A 52 -12.57 0.92 -18.57
CA TRP A 52 -13.56 -0.12 -18.35
C TRP A 52 -13.86 -0.24 -16.86
N VAL A 53 -15.12 -0.06 -16.50
CA VAL A 53 -15.65 -0.20 -15.14
C VAL A 53 -16.88 -1.08 -15.17
N TYR A 54 -17.25 -1.63 -14.02
CA TYR A 54 -18.47 -2.41 -13.87
C TYR A 54 -19.37 -1.71 -12.85
N ASP A 55 -20.48 -1.17 -13.36
CA ASP A 55 -21.54 -0.57 -12.55
C ASP A 55 -22.65 -1.60 -12.38
N VAL A 56 -23.19 -1.79 -11.16
CA VAL A 56 -24.13 -2.90 -10.84
C VAL A 56 -25.34 -2.94 -11.77
N ASP A 57 -25.90 -1.78 -12.10
CA ASP A 57 -27.11 -1.68 -12.92
C ASP A 57 -26.85 -1.72 -14.43
N VAL A 58 -25.59 -1.55 -14.86
CA VAL A 58 -25.20 -1.41 -16.28
C VAL A 58 -24.34 -2.59 -16.77
N GLY A 59 -23.58 -3.21 -15.86
CA GLY A 59 -22.52 -4.15 -16.19
C GLY A 59 -21.24 -3.45 -16.65
N LEU A 60 -20.40 -4.20 -17.35
CA LEU A 60 -19.11 -3.73 -17.87
C LEU A 60 -19.32 -2.67 -18.95
N ASN A 61 -18.84 -1.44 -18.72
CA ASN A 61 -18.96 -0.32 -19.64
C ASN A 61 -17.69 0.53 -19.66
N CYS A 62 -17.48 1.27 -20.75
CA CYS A 62 -16.32 2.12 -20.95
C CYS A 62 -16.73 3.59 -20.84
N ARG A 63 -16.23 4.29 -19.82
CA ARG A 63 -16.59 5.70 -19.55
C ARG A 63 -15.42 6.48 -18.97
N ASP A 64 -15.53 7.81 -19.01
CA ASP A 64 -14.59 8.67 -18.32
C ASP A 64 -14.73 8.50 -16.80
N VAL A 65 -13.58 8.34 -16.16
CA VAL A 65 -13.44 8.12 -14.73
C VAL A 65 -12.37 9.05 -14.20
N THR A 66 -12.74 9.85 -13.20
CA THR A 66 -11.78 10.59 -12.37
C THR A 66 -11.40 9.76 -11.16
N PHE A 67 -10.12 9.43 -11.02
CA PHE A 67 -9.61 8.66 -9.89
C PHE A 67 -8.15 9.01 -9.60
N VAL A 68 -7.63 8.53 -8.46
CA VAL A 68 -6.22 8.69 -8.09
C VAL A 68 -5.47 7.39 -8.39
N PRO A 69 -4.51 7.38 -9.35
CA PRO A 69 -3.77 6.18 -9.74
C PRO A 69 -3.07 5.48 -8.57
N GLY A 70 -2.46 6.25 -7.68
CA GLY A 70 -1.79 5.74 -6.48
C GLY A 70 -2.70 4.92 -5.57
N LEU A 71 -3.93 5.38 -5.37
CA LEU A 71 -4.93 4.68 -4.56
C LEU A 71 -5.38 3.37 -5.23
N TYR A 72 -5.63 3.41 -6.54
CA TYR A 72 -5.93 2.20 -7.31
C TYR A 72 -4.78 1.19 -7.21
N LYS A 73 -3.54 1.68 -7.31
CA LYS A 73 -2.35 0.83 -7.32
C LYS A 73 -2.11 0.12 -5.99
N ILE A 74 -2.26 0.80 -4.85
CA ILE A 74 -2.08 0.12 -3.55
C ILE A 74 -3.12 -0.97 -3.27
N PHE A 75 -4.31 -0.85 -3.85
CA PHE A 75 -5.31 -1.91 -3.82
C PHE A 75 -4.90 -3.08 -4.74
N ASP A 76 -4.53 -2.78 -5.98
CA ASP A 76 -4.04 -3.74 -6.98
C ASP A 76 -2.90 -4.62 -6.42
N GLU A 77 -1.93 -4.02 -5.74
CA GLU A 77 -0.82 -4.77 -5.13
C GLU A 77 -1.30 -5.82 -4.10
N ILE A 78 -2.33 -5.53 -3.31
CA ILE A 78 -2.85 -6.51 -2.34
C ILE A 78 -3.68 -7.58 -3.05
N LEU A 79 -4.47 -7.20 -4.07
CA LEU A 79 -5.26 -8.15 -4.85
C LEU A 79 -4.38 -9.13 -5.62
N VAL A 80 -3.31 -8.63 -6.26
CA VAL A 80 -2.32 -9.47 -6.96
C VAL A 80 -1.59 -10.40 -5.99
N ASN A 81 -1.27 -9.96 -4.77
CA ASN A 81 -0.67 -10.83 -3.75
C ASN A 81 -1.62 -11.97 -3.33
N ALA A 82 -2.93 -11.70 -3.20
CA ALA A 82 -3.92 -12.74 -2.95
C ALA A 82 -4.02 -13.73 -4.13
N ALA A 83 -4.02 -13.23 -5.37
CA ALA A 83 -4.04 -14.05 -6.57
C ALA A 83 -2.77 -14.92 -6.72
N ASP A 84 -1.59 -14.38 -6.42
CA ASP A 84 -0.31 -15.10 -6.42
C ASP A 84 -0.32 -16.29 -5.45
N ASN A 85 -1.13 -16.25 -4.40
CA ASN A 85 -1.26 -17.38 -3.48
C ASN A 85 -1.87 -18.62 -4.15
N LYS A 86 -2.69 -18.47 -5.20
CA LYS A 86 -3.20 -19.61 -6.00
C LYS A 86 -2.07 -20.40 -6.67
N GLN A 87 -0.99 -19.72 -7.05
CA GLN A 87 0.17 -20.38 -7.66
C GLN A 87 0.99 -21.13 -6.61
N ARG A 88 1.07 -20.59 -5.38
CA ARG A 88 1.76 -21.22 -4.25
C ARG A 88 0.99 -22.40 -3.69
N ASP A 89 -0.34 -22.27 -3.64
CA ASP A 89 -1.26 -23.28 -3.17
C ASP A 89 -2.40 -23.47 -4.17
N LYS A 90 -2.31 -24.58 -4.91
CA LYS A 90 -3.33 -24.97 -5.90
C LYS A 90 -4.69 -25.26 -5.28
N SER A 91 -4.77 -25.50 -3.96
CA SER A 91 -6.04 -25.75 -3.26
C SER A 91 -6.81 -24.47 -2.92
N MET A 92 -6.17 -23.29 -2.97
CA MET A 92 -6.85 -22.01 -2.80
C MET A 92 -8.02 -21.89 -3.78
N SER A 93 -9.18 -21.47 -3.30
CA SER A 93 -10.43 -21.49 -4.09
C SER A 93 -11.24 -20.21 -4.01
N CYS A 94 -10.89 -19.27 -3.13
CA CYS A 94 -11.70 -18.09 -2.89
C CYS A 94 -10.84 -16.88 -2.51
N ILE A 95 -11.13 -15.75 -3.14
CA ILE A 95 -10.72 -14.42 -2.71
C ILE A 95 -11.99 -13.68 -2.31
N LYS A 96 -11.95 -12.92 -1.21
CA LYS A 96 -13.05 -12.06 -0.78
C LYS A 96 -12.52 -10.65 -0.66
N VAL A 97 -13.15 -9.73 -1.38
CA VAL A 97 -12.87 -8.30 -1.29
C VAL A 97 -14.05 -7.63 -0.61
N ASN A 98 -13.79 -6.83 0.41
CA ASN A 98 -14.78 -5.97 1.05
C ASN A 98 -14.27 -4.53 1.01
N ILE A 99 -15.12 -3.62 0.53
CA ILE A 99 -14.83 -2.20 0.44
C ILE A 99 -15.90 -1.45 1.21
N ASP A 100 -15.51 -0.97 2.38
CA ASP A 100 -16.33 -0.15 3.25
C ASP A 100 -16.00 1.32 3.01
N VAL A 101 -16.79 1.94 2.14
CA VAL A 101 -16.65 3.35 1.76
C VAL A 101 -16.89 4.27 2.95
N GLU A 102 -17.84 3.92 3.84
CA GLU A 102 -18.22 4.75 4.99
C GLU A 102 -17.07 4.85 6.00
N ASN A 103 -16.43 3.71 6.29
CA ASN A 103 -15.32 3.63 7.23
C ASN A 103 -13.95 3.85 6.58
N ASN A 104 -13.90 4.04 5.26
CA ASN A 104 -12.68 4.11 4.45
C ASN A 104 -11.77 2.89 4.67
N THR A 105 -12.34 1.69 4.64
CA THR A 105 -11.60 0.45 4.91
C THR A 105 -11.75 -0.51 3.74
N ILE A 106 -10.65 -1.12 3.33
CA ILE A 106 -10.63 -2.19 2.33
C ILE A 106 -10.04 -3.43 2.97
N SER A 107 -10.67 -4.59 2.77
CA SER A 107 -10.09 -5.87 3.11
C SER A 107 -10.04 -6.81 1.92
N VAL A 108 -8.92 -7.52 1.81
CA VAL A 108 -8.69 -8.57 0.82
C VAL A 108 -8.32 -9.82 1.60
N TRP A 109 -9.16 -10.83 1.49
CA TRP A 109 -9.01 -12.11 2.14
C TRP A 109 -8.84 -13.20 1.09
N ASN A 110 -7.99 -14.19 1.36
CA ASN A 110 -7.91 -15.41 0.57
C ASN A 110 -7.79 -16.63 1.49
N ASN A 111 -8.36 -17.76 1.06
CA ASN A 111 -8.06 -19.05 1.67
C ASN A 111 -6.76 -19.66 1.11
N GLY A 112 -6.53 -20.93 1.43
CA GLY A 112 -5.31 -21.63 1.08
C GLY A 112 -4.20 -21.36 2.08
N LYS A 113 -3.00 -21.86 1.77
CA LYS A 113 -1.84 -21.84 2.67
C LYS A 113 -1.60 -20.44 3.21
N GLY A 114 -1.55 -20.33 4.55
CA GLY A 114 -1.25 -19.09 5.23
C GLY A 114 0.25 -18.82 5.27
N ILE A 115 0.61 -17.64 5.79
CA ILE A 115 2.01 -17.26 5.96
C ILE A 115 2.57 -17.94 7.22
N PRO A 116 3.78 -18.54 7.16
CA PRO A 116 4.39 -19.20 8.32
C PRO A 116 4.51 -18.26 9.53
N VAL A 117 3.88 -18.62 10.65
CA VAL A 117 3.94 -17.83 11.90
C VAL A 117 5.12 -18.31 12.75
N VAL A 118 6.32 -18.01 12.25
CA VAL A 118 7.60 -18.36 12.87
C VAL A 118 8.52 -17.15 12.90
N GLU A 119 9.44 -17.12 13.87
CA GLU A 119 10.47 -16.09 13.94
C GLU A 119 11.54 -16.35 12.86
N HIS A 120 11.87 -15.32 12.11
CA HIS A 120 12.94 -15.36 11.13
C HIS A 120 14.30 -15.34 11.84
N LYS A 121 15.12 -16.38 11.63
CA LYS A 121 16.34 -16.61 12.41
C LYS A 121 17.38 -15.50 12.29
N VAL A 122 17.41 -14.77 11.17
CA VAL A 122 18.35 -13.65 10.93
C VAL A 122 17.75 -12.34 11.43
N GLU A 123 16.65 -11.89 10.82
CA GLU A 123 15.94 -10.64 11.18
C GLU A 123 15.31 -10.57 12.59
N LYS A 124 15.23 -11.68 13.34
CA LYS A 124 14.70 -11.73 14.73
C LYS A 124 13.29 -11.14 14.90
N VAL A 125 12.47 -11.27 13.85
CA VAL A 125 11.06 -10.87 13.84
C VAL A 125 10.22 -11.97 13.20
N TYR A 126 8.92 -12.00 13.48
CA TYR A 126 8.01 -12.94 12.82
C TYR A 126 7.96 -12.71 11.31
N VAL A 127 7.90 -13.79 10.51
CA VAL A 127 7.87 -13.70 9.05
C VAL A 127 6.75 -12.78 8.53
N PRO A 128 5.49 -12.83 9.01
CA PRO A 128 4.46 -11.88 8.61
C PRO A 128 4.84 -10.41 8.94
N ALA A 129 5.44 -10.16 10.10
CA ALA A 129 5.89 -8.83 10.49
C ALA A 129 7.00 -8.31 9.55
N LEU A 130 7.93 -9.19 9.17
CA LEU A 130 9.02 -8.87 8.24
C LEU A 130 8.49 -8.47 6.87
N ILE A 131 7.70 -9.33 6.24
CA ILE A 131 7.33 -9.17 4.82
C ILE A 131 6.29 -8.08 4.56
N PHE A 132 5.61 -7.60 5.61
CA PHE A 132 4.63 -6.51 5.54
C PHE A 132 5.08 -5.20 6.23
N GLY A 133 6.08 -5.27 7.11
CA GLY A 133 6.55 -4.12 7.89
C GLY A 133 7.94 -3.60 7.51
N GLN A 134 8.68 -4.31 6.66
CA GLN A 134 10.02 -3.89 6.22
C GLN A 134 10.12 -3.88 4.69
N LEU A 135 10.63 -2.78 4.13
CA LEU A 135 10.91 -2.66 2.70
C LEU A 135 11.96 -3.67 2.25
N LEU A 136 12.03 -3.96 0.95
CA LEU A 136 13.03 -4.86 0.36
C LEU A 136 12.96 -6.31 0.91
N THR A 137 11.76 -6.77 1.23
CA THR A 137 11.49 -8.14 1.67
C THR A 137 10.63 -8.87 0.65
N SER A 138 11.07 -10.04 0.20
CA SER A 138 10.39 -10.86 -0.80
C SER A 138 10.78 -12.33 -0.67
N SER A 139 9.88 -13.23 -1.04
CA SER A 139 10.20 -14.64 -1.27
C SER A 139 10.64 -14.93 -2.71
N ASN A 140 10.74 -13.89 -3.54
CA ASN A 140 10.94 -13.98 -4.98
C ASN A 140 12.27 -13.36 -5.44
N TYR A 141 13.29 -13.30 -4.56
CA TYR A 141 14.64 -12.83 -4.92
C TYR A 141 15.56 -13.92 -5.47
N ASP A 142 15.16 -15.17 -5.41
CA ASP A 142 15.87 -16.28 -6.03
C ASP A 142 15.42 -16.43 -7.49
N ASP A 143 16.15 -15.78 -8.39
CA ASP A 143 15.89 -15.75 -9.85
C ASP A 143 16.16 -17.12 -10.53
N GLU A 144 16.81 -18.07 -9.84
CA GLU A 144 16.99 -19.44 -10.36
C GLU A 144 15.66 -20.21 -10.36
N GLN A 145 14.71 -19.81 -9.52
CA GLN A 145 13.35 -20.36 -9.51
C GLN A 145 12.49 -19.65 -10.55
N LYS A 146 12.17 -20.35 -11.65
CA LYS A 146 11.17 -19.90 -12.64
C LYS A 146 9.78 -19.79 -12.00
N LYS A 147 9.46 -18.62 -11.44
CA LYS A 147 8.14 -18.30 -10.86
C LYS A 147 7.31 -17.48 -11.86
N VAL A 148 6.02 -17.78 -11.94
CA VAL A 148 5.04 -17.06 -12.78
C VAL A 148 4.20 -16.09 -11.94
N THR A 149 4.72 -15.63 -10.80
CA THR A 149 4.02 -14.73 -9.87
C THR A 149 4.17 -13.25 -10.27
N GLY A 150 3.15 -12.44 -9.99
CA GLY A 150 3.15 -10.99 -10.24
C GLY A 150 4.11 -10.21 -9.33
N GLY A 151 4.27 -10.63 -8.07
CA GLY A 151 5.16 -9.98 -7.12
C GLY A 151 6.65 -10.20 -7.45
N ARG A 152 7.38 -9.14 -7.82
CA ARG A 152 8.82 -9.23 -8.16
C ARG A 152 9.72 -8.49 -7.17
N ASN A 153 9.43 -7.22 -6.92
CA ASN A 153 10.41 -6.32 -6.32
C ASN A 153 10.36 -6.28 -4.77
N GLY A 154 9.38 -6.92 -4.15
CA GLY A 154 9.22 -6.91 -2.70
C GLY A 154 8.75 -5.56 -2.13
N TYR A 155 8.03 -4.75 -2.92
CA TYR A 155 7.50 -3.45 -2.49
C TYR A 155 6.00 -3.43 -2.23
N GLY A 156 5.18 -4.10 -3.06
CA GLY A 156 3.73 -3.92 -3.15
C GLY A 156 2.98 -3.78 -1.83
N ALA A 157 3.04 -4.81 -0.99
CA ALA A 157 2.31 -4.80 0.29
C ALA A 157 2.83 -3.73 1.27
N LYS A 158 4.12 -3.39 1.22
CA LYS A 158 4.69 -2.30 2.03
C LYS A 158 4.26 -0.94 1.51
N LEU A 159 4.15 -0.75 0.19
CA LEU A 159 3.62 0.49 -0.37
C LEU A 159 2.17 0.70 0.09
N CYS A 160 1.34 -0.34 0.07
CA CYS A 160 0.00 -0.27 0.64
C CYS A 160 0.02 0.13 2.13
N ASN A 161 0.91 -0.45 2.93
CA ASN A 161 1.10 -0.08 4.34
C ASN A 161 1.53 1.39 4.52
N ILE A 162 2.52 1.85 3.73
CA ILE A 162 3.03 3.23 3.76
C ILE A 162 1.94 4.25 3.38
N PHE A 163 1.09 3.94 2.39
CA PHE A 163 -0.01 4.83 1.99
C PHE A 163 -1.31 4.55 2.76
N SER A 164 -1.22 3.95 3.95
CA SER A 164 -2.35 3.70 4.84
C SER A 164 -2.15 4.34 6.22
N THR A 165 -3.24 4.84 6.79
CA THR A 165 -3.26 5.31 8.19
C THR A 165 -3.32 4.15 9.17
N LYS A 166 -3.87 3.01 8.73
CA LYS A 166 -3.95 1.74 9.47
C LYS A 166 -3.84 0.59 8.48
N PHE A 167 -2.96 -0.37 8.76
CA PHE A 167 -2.76 -1.56 7.94
C PHE A 167 -2.66 -2.78 8.84
N THR A 168 -3.59 -3.72 8.72
CA THR A 168 -3.70 -4.91 9.56
C THR A 168 -3.47 -6.16 8.71
N VAL A 169 -2.57 -7.01 9.20
CA VAL A 169 -2.31 -8.34 8.64
C VAL A 169 -2.87 -9.37 9.60
N GLU A 170 -3.70 -10.26 9.09
CA GLU A 170 -4.19 -11.45 9.80
C GLU A 170 -3.90 -12.69 8.95
N THR A 171 -3.27 -13.70 9.54
CA THR A 171 -2.97 -14.95 8.84
C THR A 171 -3.07 -16.13 9.79
N ALA A 172 -3.53 -17.27 9.30
CA ALA A 172 -3.56 -18.52 10.04
C ALA A 172 -2.84 -19.59 9.24
N CYS A 173 -1.89 -20.28 9.89
CA CYS A 173 -1.04 -21.26 9.22
C CYS A 173 -1.03 -22.59 9.98
N LYS A 174 -1.46 -23.66 9.29
CA LYS A 174 -1.56 -25.03 9.84
C LYS A 174 -0.18 -25.58 10.21
N GLU A 175 0.84 -25.32 9.39
CA GLU A 175 2.22 -25.78 9.60
C GLU A 175 2.81 -25.26 10.93
N SER A 176 2.59 -23.98 11.23
CA SER A 176 3.01 -23.37 12.49
C SER A 176 2.02 -23.56 13.65
N ARG A 177 0.82 -24.09 13.38
CA ARG A 177 -0.32 -24.22 14.31
C ARG A 177 -0.66 -22.91 15.05
N LYS A 178 -0.53 -21.78 14.36
CA LYS A 178 -0.67 -20.44 14.94
C LYS A 178 -1.45 -19.50 14.03
N THR A 179 -2.19 -18.58 14.64
CA THR A 179 -2.65 -17.34 13.99
C THR A 179 -1.70 -16.21 14.32
N PHE A 180 -1.57 -15.25 13.42
CA PHE A 180 -0.86 -14.00 13.62
C PHE A 180 -1.80 -12.83 13.29
N LYS A 181 -1.80 -11.81 14.13
CA LYS A 181 -2.41 -10.51 13.86
C LYS A 181 -1.48 -9.39 14.29
N GLN A 182 -1.18 -8.47 13.39
CA GLN A 182 -0.46 -7.25 13.70
C GLN A 182 -1.03 -6.08 12.91
N THR A 183 -0.99 -4.88 13.49
CA THR A 183 -1.46 -3.66 12.84
C THR A 183 -0.36 -2.60 12.87
N TRP A 184 -0.13 -1.99 11.73
CA TRP A 184 0.69 -0.79 11.55
C TRP A 184 -0.19 0.44 11.43
N TYR A 185 0.40 1.58 11.80
CA TYR A 185 -0.23 2.88 11.81
C TYR A 185 0.70 3.92 11.21
N ASP A 186 0.14 5.08 10.89
CA ASP A 186 0.90 6.30 10.63
C ASP A 186 1.92 6.10 9.48
N ASN A 187 1.42 5.63 8.33
CA ASN A 187 2.22 5.41 7.11
C ASN A 187 3.36 4.40 7.31
N MET A 188 3.08 3.29 8.00
CA MET A 188 4.05 2.28 8.46
C MET A 188 5.07 2.81 9.48
N GLY A 189 4.93 4.05 9.97
CA GLY A 189 5.82 4.67 10.94
C GLY A 189 5.74 4.07 12.35
N ARG A 190 4.66 3.34 12.66
CA ARG A 190 4.48 2.67 13.95
C ARG A 190 3.87 1.29 13.78
N ALA A 191 4.44 0.29 14.46
CA ALA A 191 3.88 -1.05 14.57
C ALA A 191 3.21 -1.22 15.94
N GLY A 192 2.01 -1.80 15.95
CA GLY A 192 1.34 -2.26 17.17
C GLY A 192 1.83 -3.65 17.59
N ASP A 193 1.33 -4.10 18.74
CA ASP A 193 1.68 -5.39 19.31
C ASP A 193 1.28 -6.55 18.39
N THR A 194 2.10 -7.60 18.41
CA THR A 194 1.83 -8.84 17.70
C THR A 194 0.95 -9.74 18.55
N ASN A 195 -0.20 -10.16 18.02
CA ASN A 195 -1.08 -11.11 18.68
C ASN A 195 -0.96 -12.49 18.00
N ILE A 196 -0.51 -13.49 18.78
CA ILE A 196 -0.35 -14.87 18.32
C ILE A 196 -1.20 -15.79 19.18
N LYS A 197 -1.97 -16.66 18.55
CA LYS A 197 -2.81 -17.64 19.22
C LYS A 197 -2.60 -19.02 18.61
N ALA A 198 -2.90 -20.07 19.37
CA ALA A 198 -2.97 -21.43 18.83
C ALA A 198 -4.06 -21.52 17.75
N PHE A 199 -3.85 -22.40 16.79
CA PHE A 199 -4.73 -22.54 15.62
C PHE A 199 -4.84 -23.99 15.15
N ASP A 200 -6.06 -24.42 14.86
CA ASP A 200 -6.42 -25.77 14.39
C ASP A 200 -7.53 -25.77 13.30
N GLY A 201 -7.81 -24.62 12.69
CA GLY A 201 -8.85 -24.45 11.67
C GLY A 201 -8.32 -24.38 10.23
N GLU A 202 -9.09 -23.75 9.34
CA GLU A 202 -8.73 -23.54 7.93
C GLU A 202 -7.84 -22.32 7.69
N GLU A 203 -6.79 -22.51 6.89
CA GLU A 203 -5.78 -21.47 6.64
C GLU A 203 -6.36 -20.31 5.83
N PHE A 204 -5.85 -19.11 6.13
CA PHE A 204 -6.21 -17.91 5.40
C PHE A 204 -5.16 -16.81 5.57
N THR A 205 -5.23 -15.82 4.70
CA THR A 205 -4.61 -14.51 4.90
C THR A 205 -5.64 -13.42 4.64
N CYS A 206 -5.65 -12.39 5.46
CA CYS A 206 -6.51 -11.22 5.35
C CYS A 206 -5.66 -9.96 5.54
N ILE A 207 -5.68 -9.08 4.55
CA ILE A 207 -5.08 -7.76 4.63
C ILE A 207 -6.21 -6.75 4.71
N THR A 208 -6.24 -5.97 5.78
CA THR A 208 -7.23 -4.90 5.98
C THR A 208 -6.50 -3.58 6.10
N PHE A 209 -6.84 -2.59 5.28
CA PHE A 209 -6.16 -1.31 5.29
C PHE A 209 -7.13 -0.14 5.17
N LYS A 210 -6.74 0.98 5.77
CA LYS A 210 -7.42 2.27 5.70
C LYS A 210 -6.53 3.24 4.92
N PRO A 211 -6.80 3.45 3.63
CA PRO A 211 -6.01 4.33 2.78
C PRO A 211 -5.88 5.72 3.39
N ASP A 212 -4.70 6.31 3.32
CA ASP A 212 -4.48 7.69 3.74
C ASP A 212 -4.92 8.64 2.62
N LEU A 213 -6.20 9.01 2.65
CA LEU A 213 -6.81 9.92 1.66
C LEU A 213 -6.21 11.33 1.70
N LYS A 214 -5.38 11.70 2.70
CA LYS A 214 -4.63 12.97 2.63
C LYS A 214 -3.69 13.01 1.44
N PHE A 215 -3.21 11.85 1.00
CA PHE A 215 -2.43 11.69 -0.23
C PHE A 215 -3.30 11.51 -1.48
N SER A 216 -4.63 11.46 -1.35
CA SER A 216 -5.54 11.17 -2.46
C SER A 216 -6.76 12.09 -2.37
N TYR A 217 -6.56 13.37 -2.67
CA TYR A 217 -7.58 14.42 -2.69
C TYR A 217 -8.39 14.59 -1.38
N ARG A 218 -8.87 15.81 -1.10
CA ARG A 218 -9.72 16.12 0.07
C ARG A 218 -11.17 15.59 -0.06
N GLY A 219 -11.36 14.42 -0.68
CA GLY A 219 -12.67 13.80 -0.95
C GLY A 219 -12.71 12.37 -0.45
N LYS A 220 -13.87 11.93 0.03
CA LYS A 220 -14.14 10.54 0.47
C LYS A 220 -13.78 9.55 -0.65
N LEU A 221 -13.56 8.27 -0.32
CA LEU A 221 -13.59 7.19 -1.32
C LEU A 221 -14.87 7.34 -2.15
N GLU A 222 -14.76 7.83 -3.38
CA GLU A 222 -15.91 7.80 -4.27
C GLU A 222 -16.04 6.38 -4.81
N ARG A 223 -17.29 5.89 -4.94
CA ARG A 223 -17.67 4.55 -5.43
C ARG A 223 -17.13 4.19 -6.82
N ILE A 224 -16.36 5.08 -7.43
CA ILE A 224 -15.94 5.05 -8.82
C ILE A 224 -14.90 3.95 -9.09
N MET A 225 -14.16 3.50 -8.08
CA MET A 225 -12.98 2.69 -8.34
C MET A 225 -13.20 1.18 -8.30
N PHE A 226 -14.24 0.66 -7.65
CA PHE A 226 -14.29 -0.78 -7.37
C PHE A 226 -15.67 -1.40 -7.51
N CYS A 227 -15.70 -2.37 -8.41
CA CYS A 227 -16.77 -3.32 -8.59
C CYS A 227 -16.96 -4.15 -7.31
N ASN A 228 -18.10 -4.01 -6.65
CA ASN A 228 -18.55 -4.93 -5.60
C ASN A 228 -18.93 -6.26 -6.23
N THR A 229 -17.95 -7.06 -6.63
CA THR A 229 -18.18 -8.46 -6.96
C THR A 229 -17.14 -9.29 -6.24
N ALA A 230 -17.60 -10.17 -5.35
CA ALA A 230 -16.82 -11.31 -4.92
C ALA A 230 -16.39 -12.07 -6.19
N ILE A 231 -15.09 -12.24 -6.40
CA ILE A 231 -14.52 -13.11 -7.44
C ILE A 231 -14.29 -14.48 -6.83
#